data_AF-J3J6R2-F1
#
_entry.id   AF-J3J6R2-F1
#
_cell.length_a   1.000
_cell.length_b   1.000
_cell.length_c   1.000
_cell.angle_alpha   90.00
_cell.angle_beta   90.00
_cell.angle_gamma   90.00
#
_symmetry.space_group_name_H-M   'P 1'
#
loop_
_entity.id
_entity.type
_entity.pdbx_description
1 polymer ?
#
loop_
_entity_poly.entity_id
_entity_poly.type
_entity_poly.pdbx_seq_one_letter_code
_entity_poly.pdbx_strand_id
1 'polypeptide(L)'
;MLECLELYRQQKECVPYRRAQRLIAAADPGCDNPAEAALLWVLKSVSSFEVVTQFEIVINGRRYFADIAIPGLMIIFEFDGIGKLGKDDAEFARAKRDWIQRENDLRSAGWTIYRVSWRDYEDFAALRAWAIQLLRPHQVAIPECAEALWALPTAACDGPSRRFHVHAR
;
A
#
# COMPACT_ATOMS: atom_id res chain seq x y z
N MET A 1 -5.31 5.55 21.25
CA MET A 1 -6.26 5.06 20.22
C MET A 1 -6.83 3.68 20.59
N LEU A 2 -6.01 2.67 20.89
CA LEU A 2 -6.48 1.35 21.34
C LEU A 2 -7.22 1.40 22.70
N GLU A 3 -6.78 2.24 23.64
CA GLU A 3 -7.46 2.45 24.92
C GLU A 3 -8.88 3.02 24.76
N CYS A 4 -9.09 3.93 23.79
CA CYS A 4 -10.42 4.46 23.48
C CYS A 4 -11.34 3.35 22.96
N LEU A 5 -10.82 2.45 22.12
CA LEU A 5 -11.58 1.29 21.66
C LEU A 5 -12.01 0.42 22.85
N GLU A 6 -11.11 0.13 23.80
CA GLU A 6 -11.42 -0.75 24.94
C GLU A 6 -12.60 -0.22 25.79
N LEU A 7 -12.81 1.10 25.85
CA LEU A 7 -14.00 1.71 26.46
C LEU A 7 -15.28 1.44 25.65
N TYR A 8 -15.23 1.49 24.32
CA TYR A 8 -16.37 1.18 23.43
C TYR A 8 -16.75 -0.31 23.46
N ARG A 9 -15.80 -1.21 23.74
CA ARG A 9 -16.05 -2.67 23.88
C ARG A 9 -17.11 -2.99 24.94
N GLN A 10 -17.20 -2.17 25.99
CA GLN A 10 -18.11 -2.39 27.11
C GLN A 10 -19.56 -1.96 26.80
N GLN A 11 -19.79 -1.26 25.69
CA GLN A 11 -21.13 -0.89 25.22
C GLN A 11 -21.69 -2.02 24.34
N LYS A 12 -22.72 -2.71 24.84
CA LYS A 12 -23.27 -3.98 24.35
C LYS A 12 -23.80 -4.03 22.90
N GLU A 13 -23.72 -2.95 22.11
CA GLU A 13 -24.34 -2.88 20.77
C GLU A 13 -23.39 -2.71 19.57
N CYS A 14 -22.07 -2.60 19.75
CA CYS A 14 -21.18 -2.31 18.61
C CYS A 14 -20.42 -3.54 18.07
N VAL A 15 -21.01 -4.20 17.07
CA VAL A 15 -20.39 -5.30 16.30
C VAL A 15 -19.08 -4.94 15.56
N PRO A 16 -18.66 -3.69 15.25
CA PRO A 16 -17.39 -3.49 14.52
C PRO A 16 -16.13 -3.36 15.39
N TYR A 17 -16.17 -3.66 16.70
CA TYR A 17 -15.01 -3.52 17.60
C TYR A 17 -13.74 -4.22 17.11
N ARG A 18 -13.83 -5.53 16.82
CA ARG A 18 -12.67 -6.34 16.42
C ARG A 18 -12.08 -5.89 15.08
N ARG A 19 -12.94 -5.44 14.15
CA ARG A 19 -12.48 -4.91 12.86
C ARG A 19 -11.78 -3.57 13.04
N ALA A 20 -12.33 -2.67 13.85
CA ALA A 20 -11.70 -1.39 14.16
C ALA A 20 -10.32 -1.57 14.81
N GLN A 21 -10.20 -2.49 15.78
CA GLN A 21 -8.91 -2.84 16.38
C GLN A 21 -7.90 -3.34 15.35
N ARG A 22 -8.30 -4.26 14.46
CA ARG A 22 -7.43 -4.80 13.40
C ARG A 22 -6.97 -3.72 12.43
N LEU A 23 -7.87 -2.84 11.99
CA LEU A 23 -7.53 -1.71 11.11
C LEU A 23 -6.54 -0.76 11.78
N ILE A 24 -6.77 -0.42 13.05
CA ILE A 24 -5.89 0.45 13.83
C ILE A 24 -4.51 -0.18 14.04
N ALA A 25 -4.45 -1.48 14.31
CA ALA A 25 -3.20 -2.21 14.46
C ALA A 25 -2.45 -2.39 13.12
N ALA A 26 -3.17 -2.43 12.00
CA ALA A 26 -2.59 -2.56 10.66
C ALA A 26 -2.16 -1.21 10.07
N ALA A 27 -2.73 -0.10 10.52
CA ALA A 27 -2.36 1.25 10.10
C ALA A 27 -0.89 1.54 10.46
N ASP A 28 -0.20 2.27 9.59
CA ASP A 28 1.21 2.59 9.75
C ASP A 28 1.45 4.07 9.44
N PRO A 29 2.14 4.84 10.31
CA PRO A 29 2.45 6.24 10.07
C PRO A 29 3.44 6.46 8.91
N GLY A 30 4.08 5.42 8.37
CA GLY A 30 4.92 5.55 7.18
C GLY A 30 4.16 5.83 5.88
N CYS A 31 2.84 5.70 5.85
CA CYS A 31 2.05 6.11 4.68
C CYS A 31 1.94 7.64 4.61
N ASP A 32 2.50 8.24 3.56
CA ASP A 32 2.48 9.69 3.33
C ASP A 32 1.13 10.20 2.84
N ASN A 33 0.29 9.32 2.29
CA ASN A 33 -1.03 9.68 1.76
C ASN A 33 -2.05 8.54 1.86
N PRO A 34 -3.35 8.83 1.65
CA PRO A 34 -4.41 7.82 1.72
C PRO A 34 -4.31 6.69 0.69
N ALA A 35 -3.67 6.93 -0.46
CA ALA A 35 -3.48 5.90 -1.48
C ALA A 35 -2.49 4.83 -0.98
N GLU A 36 -1.37 5.24 -0.38
CA GLU A 36 -0.43 4.31 0.25
C GLU A 36 -1.08 3.52 1.39
N ALA A 37 -1.90 4.18 2.23
CA ALA A 37 -2.61 3.49 3.30
C ALA A 37 -3.61 2.44 2.76
N ALA A 38 -4.28 2.74 1.64
CA ALA A 38 -5.17 1.79 0.97
C ALA A 38 -4.40 0.60 0.38
N LEU A 39 -3.26 0.85 -0.26
CA LEU A 39 -2.40 -0.21 -0.79
C LEU A 39 -1.81 -1.08 0.32
N LEU A 40 -1.36 -0.46 1.42
CA LEU A 40 -0.87 -1.17 2.61
C LEU A 40 -1.95 -2.11 3.17
N TRP A 41 -3.19 -1.63 3.27
CA TRP A 41 -4.32 -2.45 3.71
C TRP A 41 -4.55 -3.66 2.79
N VAL A 42 -4.54 -3.46 1.47
CA VAL A 42 -4.68 -4.56 0.50
C VAL A 42 -3.56 -5.59 0.69
N LEU A 43 -2.30 -5.15 0.72
CA LEU A 43 -1.13 -6.03 0.84
C LEU A 43 -1.11 -6.79 2.18
N LYS A 44 -1.36 -6.10 3.30
CA LYS A 44 -1.50 -6.75 4.63
C LYS A 44 -2.67 -7.72 4.69
N SER A 45 -3.70 -7.55 3.87
CA SER A 45 -4.86 -8.47 3.84
C SER A 45 -4.62 -9.79 3.09
N VAL A 46 -3.47 -9.92 2.43
CA VAL A 46 -3.12 -11.11 1.64
C VAL A 46 -1.75 -11.69 2.01
N SER A 47 -0.85 -10.90 2.58
CA SER A 47 0.54 -11.30 2.80
C SER A 47 0.72 -12.20 4.03
N SER A 48 1.54 -13.25 3.87
CA SER A 48 2.14 -14.00 4.97
C SER A 48 3.52 -13.48 5.40
N PHE A 49 4.05 -12.52 4.65
CA PHE A 49 5.32 -11.86 4.89
C PHE A 49 5.11 -10.49 5.54
N GLU A 50 6.16 -10.02 6.20
CA GLU A 50 6.21 -8.66 6.72
C GLU A 50 6.06 -7.63 5.58
N VAL A 51 5.11 -6.71 5.76
CA VAL A 51 4.87 -5.58 4.85
C VAL A 51 5.26 -4.30 5.58
N VAL A 52 6.29 -3.63 5.09
CA VAL A 52 6.95 -2.49 5.74
C VAL A 52 6.78 -1.24 4.89
N THR A 53 6.35 -0.12 5.49
CA THR A 53 6.29 1.19 4.82
C THR A 53 7.61 1.95 4.93
N GLN A 54 7.90 2.84 3.97
CA GLN A 54 9.12 3.69 3.97
C GLN A 54 10.41 2.87 4.17
N PHE A 55 10.47 1.71 3.53
CA PHE A 55 11.57 0.78 3.74
C PHE A 55 12.86 1.32 3.11
N GLU A 56 13.90 1.43 3.92
CA GLU A 56 15.21 1.89 3.48
C GLU A 56 15.97 0.79 2.76
N ILE A 57 16.47 1.12 1.57
CA ILE A 57 17.30 0.24 0.74
C ILE A 57 18.61 0.97 0.46
N VAL A 58 19.73 0.36 0.88
CA VAL A 58 21.08 0.91 0.67
C VAL A 58 21.80 0.11 -0.41
N ILE A 59 22.14 0.76 -1.52
CA ILE A 59 22.83 0.16 -2.67
C ILE A 59 24.04 1.03 -3.03
N ASN A 60 25.25 0.47 -2.98
CA ASN A 60 26.49 1.18 -3.34
C ASN A 60 26.64 2.55 -2.63
N GLY A 61 26.23 2.64 -1.36
CA GLY A 61 26.27 3.88 -0.57
C GLY A 61 25.13 4.88 -0.85
N ARG A 62 24.25 4.60 -1.81
CA ARG A 62 23.02 5.38 -2.06
C ARG A 62 21.87 4.82 -1.24
N ARG A 63 21.04 5.71 -0.70
CA ARG A 63 19.85 5.37 0.10
C ARG A 63 18.61 5.64 -0.73
N TYR A 64 17.74 4.65 -0.82
CA TYR A 64 16.43 4.73 -1.44
C TYR A 64 15.36 4.35 -0.42
N PHE A 65 14.19 4.95 -0.56
CA PHE A 65 13.01 4.59 0.25
C PHE A 65 11.93 4.10 -0.69
N ALA A 66 11.29 3.00 -0.31
CA ALA A 66 10.12 2.46 -0.99
C ALA A 66 8.88 2.73 -0.14
N ASP A 67 7.80 3.20 -0.78
CA ASP A 67 6.54 3.50 -0.10
C ASP A 67 6.09 2.30 0.73
N ILE A 68 6.10 1.11 0.11
CA ILE A 68 5.85 -0.19 0.76
C ILE A 68 6.81 -1.25 0.21
N ALA A 69 7.34 -2.10 1.07
CA ALA A 69 8.17 -3.24 0.69
C ALA A 69 7.70 -4.53 1.38
N ILE A 70 8.00 -5.66 0.73
CA ILE A 70 8.05 -6.98 1.34
C ILE A 70 9.52 -7.42 1.31
N PRO A 71 10.33 -7.07 2.34
CA PRO A 71 11.78 -7.25 2.29
C PRO A 71 12.20 -8.70 2.08
N GLY A 72 11.49 -9.65 2.72
CA GLY A 72 11.76 -11.08 2.59
C GLY A 72 11.60 -11.63 1.17
N LEU A 73 10.94 -10.88 0.27
CA LEU A 73 10.76 -11.24 -1.14
C LEU A 73 11.50 -10.33 -2.11
N MET A 74 12.19 -9.29 -1.60
CA MET A 74 12.78 -8.23 -2.42
C MET A 74 11.76 -7.58 -3.38
N ILE A 75 10.53 -7.35 -2.90
CA ILE A 75 9.48 -6.68 -3.66
C ILE A 75 9.21 -5.30 -3.06
N ILE A 76 9.11 -4.29 -3.93
CA ILE A 76 8.62 -2.95 -3.56
C ILE A 76 7.36 -2.60 -4.34
N PHE A 77 6.51 -1.81 -3.71
CA PHE A 77 5.30 -1.25 -4.27
C PHE A 77 5.37 0.27 -4.15
N GLU A 78 5.11 0.96 -5.26
CA GLU A 78 5.12 2.43 -5.33
C GLU A 78 3.76 2.93 -5.81
N PHE A 79 3.32 4.04 -5.22
CA PHE A 79 2.13 4.72 -5.69
C PHE A 79 2.49 5.81 -6.72
N ASP A 80 2.09 5.62 -7.98
CA ASP A 80 2.29 6.62 -9.04
C ASP A 80 1.10 7.58 -9.08
N GLY A 81 1.18 8.61 -8.23
CA GLY A 81 0.30 9.77 -8.30
C GLY A 81 0.72 10.66 -9.46
N ILE A 82 0.14 10.46 -10.64
CA ILE A 82 0.16 11.33 -11.85
C ILE A 82 1.19 12.47 -11.75
N GLY A 83 2.42 12.19 -12.17
CA GLY A 83 3.37 13.18 -12.70
C GLY A 83 3.94 14.20 -11.73
N LYS A 84 4.96 13.81 -10.94
CA LYS A 84 5.96 14.76 -10.43
C LYS A 84 7.15 14.83 -11.39
N LEU A 85 6.97 15.50 -12.52
CA LEU A 85 8.10 15.92 -13.35
C LEU A 85 8.11 17.45 -13.38
N GLY A 86 9.27 18.04 -13.06
CA GLY A 86 9.49 19.41 -12.59
C GLY A 86 8.93 20.55 -13.45
N LYS A 87 9.06 21.78 -12.95
CA LYS A 87 8.46 22.98 -13.56
C LYS A 87 9.31 23.57 -14.69
N ASP A 88 10.57 23.16 -14.84
CA ASP A 88 11.46 23.53 -15.93
C ASP A 88 12.14 22.32 -16.60
N ASP A 89 12.63 22.51 -17.83
CA ASP A 89 13.22 21.44 -18.66
C ASP A 89 14.50 20.83 -18.06
N ALA A 90 15.27 21.60 -17.28
CA ALA A 90 16.53 21.16 -16.71
C ALA A 90 16.33 20.31 -15.44
N GLU A 91 15.39 20.70 -14.59
CA GLU A 91 14.86 19.94 -13.46
C GLU A 91 14.19 18.67 -13.94
N PHE A 92 13.40 18.75 -15.02
CA PHE A 92 12.80 17.58 -15.66
C PHE A 92 13.88 16.57 -16.09
N ALA A 93 14.92 17.03 -16.79
CA ALA A 93 16.00 16.16 -17.25
C ALA A 93 16.83 15.56 -16.10
N ARG A 94 17.00 16.26 -14.98
CA ARG A 94 17.63 15.72 -13.77
C ARG A 94 16.74 14.69 -13.08
N ALA A 95 15.48 15.03 -12.80
CA ALA A 95 14.52 14.14 -12.16
C ALA A 95 14.33 12.84 -12.95
N LYS A 96 14.27 12.92 -14.27
CA LYS A 96 14.21 11.74 -15.15
C LYS A 96 15.46 10.87 -15.03
N ARG A 97 16.66 11.47 -15.00
CA ARG A 97 17.92 10.72 -14.83
C ARG A 97 17.98 10.04 -13.47
N ASP A 98 17.62 10.74 -12.41
CA ASP A 98 17.62 10.20 -11.05
C ASP A 98 16.60 9.07 -10.91
N TRP A 99 15.42 9.21 -11.52
CA TRP A 99 14.42 8.15 -11.58
C TRP A 99 14.92 6.90 -12.32
N ILE A 100 15.53 7.07 -13.50
CA ILE A 100 16.12 5.95 -14.26
C ILE A 100 17.24 5.28 -13.44
N GLN A 101 18.11 6.07 -12.82
CA GLN A 101 19.22 5.54 -12.02
C GLN A 101 18.71 4.74 -10.82
N ARG A 102 17.73 5.28 -10.10
CA ARG A 102 17.10 4.59 -8.97
C ARG A 102 16.49 3.26 -9.38
N GLU A 103 15.74 3.24 -10.48
CA GLU A 103 15.11 2.01 -10.97
C GLU A 103 16.17 0.97 -11.38
N ASN A 104 17.23 1.39 -12.08
CA ASN A 104 18.33 0.51 -12.44
C ASN A 104 19.05 -0.06 -11.21
N ASP A 105 19.36 0.78 -10.22
CA ASP A 105 20.04 0.37 -8.99
C ASP A 105 19.21 -0.69 -8.27
N LEU A 106 17.92 -0.43 -8.04
CA LEU A 106 17.02 -1.35 -7.37
C LEU A 106 16.90 -2.69 -8.11
N ARG A 107 16.65 -2.65 -9.43
CA ARG A 107 16.54 -3.88 -10.23
C ARG A 107 17.85 -4.67 -10.28
N SER A 108 18.99 -3.99 -10.42
CA SER A 108 20.31 -4.65 -10.44
C SER A 108 20.65 -5.29 -9.08
N ALA A 109 20.14 -4.73 -7.99
CA ALA A 109 20.25 -5.31 -6.65
C ALA A 109 19.24 -6.45 -6.39
N GLY A 110 18.41 -6.81 -7.38
CA GLY A 110 17.45 -7.92 -7.29
C GLY A 110 16.04 -7.52 -6.85
N TRP A 111 15.76 -6.23 -6.66
CA TRP A 111 14.43 -5.77 -6.29
C TRP A 111 13.45 -5.80 -7.47
N THR A 112 12.24 -6.30 -7.21
CA THR A 112 11.12 -6.20 -8.13
C THR A 112 10.23 -5.02 -7.75
N ILE A 113 9.93 -4.16 -8.73
CA ILE A 113 9.15 -2.92 -8.52
C ILE A 113 7.78 -3.08 -9.17
N TYR A 114 6.72 -2.94 -8.38
CA TYR A 114 5.35 -2.82 -8.86
C TYR A 114 4.83 -1.40 -8.60
N ARG A 115 4.11 -0.84 -9.58
CA ARG A 115 3.51 0.49 -9.45
C ARG A 115 2.00 0.38 -9.49
N VAL A 116 1.36 1.07 -8.57
CA VAL A 116 -0.09 1.16 -8.46
C VAL A 116 -0.47 2.61 -8.71
N SER A 117 -1.48 2.81 -9.53
CA SER A 117 -2.01 4.12 -9.86
C SER A 117 -3.37 4.33 -9.22
N TRP A 118 -3.90 5.54 -9.33
CA TRP A 118 -5.27 5.81 -8.92
C TRP A 118 -6.30 4.86 -9.56
N ARG A 119 -6.11 4.47 -10.83
CA ARG A 119 -7.07 3.62 -11.57
C ARG A 119 -7.26 2.25 -10.93
N ASP A 120 -6.23 1.73 -10.28
CA ASP A 120 -6.27 0.42 -9.65
C ASP A 120 -7.20 0.41 -8.41
N TYR A 121 -7.49 1.57 -7.83
CA TYR A 121 -8.45 1.71 -6.72
C TYR A 121 -9.91 1.83 -7.18
N GLU A 122 -10.18 1.83 -8.49
CA GLU A 122 -11.56 1.74 -8.98
C GLU A 122 -12.20 0.38 -8.68
N ASP A 123 -11.38 -0.67 -8.52
CA ASP A 123 -11.84 -2.00 -8.10
C ASP A 123 -10.88 -2.63 -7.08
N PHE A 124 -11.19 -2.44 -5.79
CA PHE A 124 -10.43 -3.03 -4.69
C PHE A 124 -10.43 -4.57 -4.71
N ALA A 125 -11.49 -5.21 -5.20
CA ALA A 125 -11.53 -6.67 -5.29
C ALA A 125 -10.54 -7.17 -6.35
N ALA A 126 -10.48 -6.51 -7.50
CA ALA A 126 -9.52 -6.80 -8.55
C ALA A 126 -8.07 -6.52 -8.08
N LEU A 127 -7.83 -5.39 -7.42
CA LEU A 127 -6.52 -5.05 -6.87
C LEU A 127 -6.06 -6.10 -5.84
N ARG A 128 -6.97 -6.56 -4.97
CA ARG A 128 -6.64 -7.65 -4.04
C ARG A 128 -6.38 -8.97 -4.77
N ALA A 129 -7.19 -9.32 -5.75
CA ALA A 129 -6.99 -10.54 -6.53
C ALA A 129 -5.62 -10.54 -7.24
N TRP A 130 -5.22 -9.39 -7.79
CA TRP A 130 -3.88 -9.19 -8.33
C TRP A 130 -2.78 -9.43 -7.28
N ALA A 131 -2.91 -8.84 -6.09
CA ALA A 131 -1.93 -9.03 -5.01
C ALA A 131 -1.83 -10.51 -4.58
N ILE A 132 -2.96 -11.24 -4.56
CA ILE A 132 -2.98 -12.69 -4.29
C ILE A 132 -2.18 -13.45 -5.36
N GLN A 133 -2.40 -13.15 -6.63
CA GLN A 133 -1.68 -13.82 -7.73
C GLN A 133 -0.18 -13.51 -7.70
N LEU A 134 0.17 -12.26 -7.37
CA LEU A 134 1.55 -11.82 -7.23
C LEU A 134 2.29 -12.58 -6.13
N LEU A 135 1.66 -12.79 -4.97
CA LEU A 135 2.29 -13.47 -3.83
C LEU A 135 2.18 -14.99 -3.88
N ARG A 136 1.27 -15.57 -4.68
CA ARG A 136 1.05 -17.02 -4.79
C ARG A 136 2.33 -17.85 -4.95
N PRO A 137 3.36 -17.45 -5.73
CA PRO A 137 4.60 -18.22 -5.83
C PRO A 137 5.40 -18.31 -4.51
N HIS A 138 5.14 -17.41 -3.57
CA HIS A 138 5.92 -17.23 -2.34
C HIS A 138 5.19 -17.73 -1.09
N GLN A 139 3.87 -17.90 -1.15
CA GLN A 139 3.07 -18.35 -0.01
C GLN A 139 2.00 -19.36 -0.43
N VAL A 140 1.81 -20.39 0.41
CA VAL A 140 0.86 -21.48 0.16
C VAL A 140 -0.58 -21.04 0.39
N ALA A 141 -0.80 -20.20 1.41
CA ALA A 141 -2.13 -19.71 1.79
C ALA A 141 -2.03 -18.30 2.39
N ILE A 142 -3.17 -17.60 2.40
CA ILE A 142 -3.31 -16.33 3.11
C ILE A 142 -3.55 -16.65 4.59
N PRO A 143 -2.80 -16.06 5.54
CA PRO A 143 -3.05 -16.28 6.96
C PRO A 143 -4.43 -15.76 7.38
N GLU A 144 -5.07 -16.44 8.35
CA GLU A 144 -6.39 -16.04 8.86
C GLU A 144 -6.38 -14.59 9.38
N CYS A 145 -5.30 -14.16 10.03
CA CYS A 145 -5.16 -12.79 10.54
C CYS A 145 -5.10 -11.73 9.43
N ALA A 146 -4.52 -12.07 8.27
CA ALA A 146 -4.48 -11.22 7.09
C ALA A 146 -5.86 -11.19 6.41
N GLU A 147 -6.48 -12.34 6.21
CA GLU A 147 -7.82 -12.43 5.62
C GLU A 147 -8.87 -11.70 6.46
N ALA A 148 -8.75 -11.78 7.78
CA ALA A 148 -9.57 -11.06 8.76
C ALA A 148 -9.49 -9.52 8.68
N LEU A 149 -8.48 -8.96 8.01
CA LEU A 149 -8.34 -7.53 7.74
C LEU A 149 -9.15 -7.11 6.50
N TRP A 150 -9.45 -8.05 5.61
CA TRP A 150 -10.17 -7.78 4.38
C TRP A 150 -11.66 -7.60 4.60
N ALA A 151 -12.20 -6.52 4.04
CA ALA A 151 -13.61 -6.41 3.69
C ALA A 151 -13.81 -5.16 2.84
N LEU A 152 -14.62 -5.29 1.78
CA LEU A 152 -14.87 -4.18 0.88
C LEU A 152 -15.42 -2.95 1.63
N PRO A 153 -15.02 -1.74 1.21
CA PRO A 153 -15.65 -0.52 1.70
C PRO A 153 -17.17 -0.58 1.47
N THR A 154 -17.93 -0.08 2.43
CA THR A 154 -19.38 0.04 2.26
C THR A 154 -19.72 1.16 1.28
N ALA A 155 -20.93 1.17 0.73
CA ALA A 155 -21.41 2.26 -0.12
C ALA A 155 -21.39 3.64 0.57
N ALA A 156 -21.34 3.70 1.91
CA ALA A 156 -21.15 4.98 2.62
C ALA A 156 -19.74 5.56 2.42
N CYS A 157 -18.72 4.71 2.23
CA CYS A 157 -17.33 5.11 2.01
C CYS A 157 -16.97 5.18 0.53
N ASP A 158 -17.50 4.24 -0.28
CA ASP A 158 -17.16 4.03 -1.69
C ASP A 158 -18.40 4.14 -2.61
N GLY A 159 -19.34 4.99 -2.22
CA GLY A 159 -20.55 5.29 -3.00
C GLY A 159 -20.40 6.49 -3.93
N PRO A 160 -21.51 6.98 -4.50
CA PRO A 160 -21.53 8.11 -5.44
C PRO A 160 -20.91 9.41 -4.92
N SER A 161 -20.74 9.53 -3.60
CA SER A 161 -20.16 10.68 -2.89
C SER A 161 -18.73 10.43 -2.40
N ARG A 162 -18.07 9.35 -2.85
CA ARG A 162 -16.68 9.08 -2.47
C ARG A 162 -15.77 10.23 -2.94
N ARG A 163 -14.72 10.52 -2.15
CA ARG A 163 -13.86 11.70 -2.39
C ARG A 163 -12.80 11.51 -3.49
N PHE A 164 -12.62 10.28 -3.98
CA PHE A 164 -11.60 9.95 -4.96
C PHE A 164 -12.27 9.47 -6.25
N HIS A 165 -12.20 10.25 -7.33
CA HIS A 165 -12.71 9.85 -8.64
C HIS A 165 -11.55 9.85 -9.64
N VAL A 166 -11.31 8.73 -10.33
CA VAL A 166 -10.27 8.65 -11.36
C VAL A 166 -10.85 8.90 -12.75
N HIS A 167 -12.16 8.68 -12.89
CA HIS A 167 -12.94 9.12 -14.02
C HIS A 167 -13.64 10.45 -13.67
N ALA A 168 -13.34 11.50 -14.43
CA ALA A 168 -14.23 12.65 -14.52
C ALA A 168 -15.58 12.14 -15.06
N ARG A 169 -16.68 12.53 -14.41
CA ARG A 169 -18.02 12.31 -14.96
C ARG A 169 -18.19 13.06 -16.28
#